data_AF-A0A7C9RU18-F1
#
_entry.id   AF-A0A7C9RU18-F1
#
_cell.length_a   1.000
_cell.length_b   1.000
_cell.length_c   1.000
_cell.angle_alpha   90.00
_cell.angle_beta   90.00
_cell.angle_gamma   90.00
#
_symmetry.space_group_name_H-M   'P 1'
#
loop_
_entity.id
_entity.type
_entity.pdbx_description
1 polymer ?
#
loop_
_entity_poly.entity_id
_entity_poly.type
_entity_poly.pdbx_seq_one_letter_code
_entity_poly.pdbx_strand_id
1 'polypeptide(L)'
;MSFFSANTQAVTPRGNLLEGGTRPDLGGPESDHEFRQDVERIAGRASVTPFSATLASLVEDWFWPVSIGPDGSLHGRRDGNNVQVTVPTVRAVLRRTDVAGQLGIEPTAADLAAALAVVARRARAEAERQAVADDARADDDRRERTRDAELAQLKADLLRALAELDAAPAPAVVARTVPTPPKAMWRKKS
;
A
#
# COMPACT_ATOMS: atom_id res chain seq x y z
N MET A 1 19.68 -16.10 54.51
CA MET A 1 19.09 -17.10 53.60
C MET A 1 18.82 -16.41 52.28
N SER A 2 19.59 -16.71 51.23
CA SER A 2 19.35 -16.21 49.87
C SER A 2 19.33 -17.41 48.93
N PHE A 3 18.17 -17.69 48.36
CA PHE A 3 17.98 -18.73 47.34
C PHE A 3 17.86 -18.04 45.98
N PHE A 4 18.95 -17.99 45.23
CA PHE A 4 18.89 -17.79 43.78
C PHE A 4 19.52 -19.03 43.13
N SER A 5 18.65 -19.92 42.66
CA SER A 5 19.03 -21.11 41.89
C SER A 5 19.25 -20.68 40.44
N ALA A 6 20.52 -20.58 40.03
CA ALA A 6 20.92 -20.49 38.64
C ALA A 6 20.92 -21.91 38.07
N ASN A 7 19.92 -22.24 37.24
CA ASN A 7 19.86 -23.53 36.57
C ASN A 7 19.52 -23.32 35.08
N THR A 8 20.48 -22.75 34.35
CA THR A 8 20.52 -22.80 32.89
C THR A 8 21.73 -23.65 32.50
N GLN A 9 21.48 -24.86 32.00
CA GLN A 9 22.52 -25.74 31.48
C GLN A 9 23.14 -25.10 30.23
N ALA A 10 24.47 -25.00 30.20
CA ALA A 10 25.22 -24.59 29.02
C ALA A 10 25.13 -25.70 27.95
N VAL A 11 24.38 -25.45 26.89
CA VAL A 11 24.30 -26.34 25.72
C VAL A 11 25.58 -26.16 24.90
N THR A 12 26.34 -27.23 24.73
CA THR A 12 27.57 -27.26 23.92
C THR A 12 27.22 -27.40 22.44
N PRO A 13 27.71 -26.53 21.54
CA PRO A 13 27.48 -26.69 20.11
C PRO A 13 28.33 -27.84 19.56
N ARG A 14 27.68 -28.87 19.00
CA ARG A 14 28.35 -29.90 18.19
C ARG A 14 28.58 -29.38 16.78
N GLY A 15 29.85 -29.34 16.37
CA GLY A 15 30.26 -28.98 15.01
C GLY A 15 30.03 -30.10 13.98
N ASN A 16 29.57 -29.70 12.79
CA ASN A 16 30.21 -29.94 11.48
C ASN A 16 29.34 -29.31 10.36
N LEU A 17 29.88 -28.36 9.58
CA LEU A 17 30.45 -28.49 8.21
C LEU A 17 29.42 -28.99 7.18
N LEU A 18 29.19 -28.42 5.98
CA LEU A 18 29.56 -27.24 5.20
C LEU A 18 28.61 -27.29 3.96
N GLU A 19 28.17 -26.15 3.44
CA GLU A 19 28.14 -25.79 2.00
C GLU A 19 27.09 -24.71 1.70
N GLY A 20 27.54 -23.59 1.09
CA GLY A 20 26.67 -22.76 0.25
C GLY A 20 26.27 -21.38 0.76
N GLY A 21 27.15 -20.69 1.48
CA GLY A 21 27.03 -19.26 1.79
C GLY A 21 28.14 -18.89 2.75
N THR A 22 29.16 -18.20 2.26
CA THR A 22 30.39 -17.87 3.00
C THR A 22 30.06 -17.15 4.30
N ARG A 23 30.04 -17.92 5.39
CA ARG A 23 30.35 -17.47 6.75
C ARG A 23 31.64 -16.64 6.66
N PRO A 24 31.70 -15.39 7.17
CA PRO A 24 32.97 -14.81 7.53
C PRO A 24 33.51 -15.67 8.67
N ASP A 25 34.39 -16.61 8.33
CA ASP A 25 35.15 -17.39 9.29
C ASP A 25 36.28 -16.53 9.83
N LEU A 26 35.94 -15.53 10.65
CA LEU A 26 36.92 -14.75 11.41
C LEU A 26 36.29 -14.40 12.75
N GLY A 27 36.50 -15.27 13.74
CA GLY A 27 36.10 -15.08 15.14
C GLY A 27 36.79 -13.90 15.79
N GLY A 28 36.42 -12.69 15.38
CA GLY A 28 36.93 -11.42 15.89
C GLY A 28 35.78 -10.44 16.14
N PRO A 29 35.96 -9.49 17.07
CA PRO A 29 34.92 -8.52 17.45
C PRO A 29 34.43 -7.63 16.30
N GLU A 30 35.16 -7.57 15.18
CA GLU A 30 34.85 -6.76 14.00
C GLU A 30 33.74 -7.37 13.13
N SER A 31 33.71 -8.69 12.91
CA SER A 31 32.65 -9.35 12.14
C SER A 31 31.31 -9.30 12.87
N ASP A 32 31.34 -9.39 14.21
CA ASP A 32 30.17 -9.22 15.07
C ASP A 32 29.67 -7.77 15.05
N HIS A 33 30.55 -6.79 14.80
CA HIS A 33 30.18 -5.38 14.72
C HIS A 33 29.48 -5.07 13.40
N GLU A 34 29.99 -5.57 12.27
CA GLU A 34 29.33 -5.42 10.96
C GLU A 34 27.96 -6.10 10.93
N PHE A 35 27.86 -7.32 11.48
CA PHE A 35 26.57 -8.00 11.64
C PHE A 35 25.60 -7.22 12.53
N ARG A 36 26.08 -6.70 13.67
CA ARG A 36 25.25 -5.85 14.55
C ARG A 36 24.78 -4.57 13.86
N GLN A 37 25.61 -3.93 13.05
CA GLN A 37 25.21 -2.76 12.26
C GLN A 37 24.14 -3.10 11.22
N ASP A 38 24.26 -4.26 10.57
CA ASP A 38 23.27 -4.71 9.59
C ASP A 38 21.92 -5.05 10.26
N VAL A 39 21.95 -5.66 11.44
CA VAL A 39 20.75 -5.91 12.26
C VAL A 39 20.15 -4.59 12.76
N GLU A 40 20.95 -3.64 13.26
CA GLU A 40 20.46 -2.32 13.70
C GLU A 40 19.86 -1.50 12.56
N ARG A 41 20.39 -1.63 11.34
CA ARG A 41 19.84 -0.97 10.15
C ARG A 41 18.46 -1.52 9.78
N ILE A 42 18.24 -2.82 9.95
CA ILE A 42 16.99 -3.51 9.58
C ILE A 42 15.95 -3.39 10.71
N ALA A 43 16.35 -3.56 11.96
CA ALA A 43 15.46 -3.68 13.12
C ALA A 43 15.39 -2.42 14.01
N GLY A 44 16.26 -1.43 13.78
CA GLY A 44 16.44 -0.27 14.65
C GLY A 44 17.37 -0.53 15.84
N ARG A 45 17.80 0.54 16.52
CA ARG A 45 18.70 0.49 17.69
C ARG A 45 18.07 -0.37 18.80
N ALA A 46 18.87 -1.28 19.37
CA ALA A 46 18.46 -2.36 20.29
C ALA A 46 17.79 -1.93 21.62
N SER A 47 17.42 -0.66 21.83
CA SER A 47 16.79 -0.16 23.06
C SER A 47 15.42 0.50 22.89
N VAL A 48 14.82 0.51 21.69
CA VAL A 48 13.58 1.30 21.46
C VAL A 48 12.38 0.44 21.02
N THR A 49 12.59 -0.71 20.40
CA THR A 49 11.51 -1.58 19.93
C THR A 49 11.34 -2.80 20.84
N PRO A 50 10.15 -3.02 21.43
CA PRO A 50 9.90 -4.23 22.21
C PRO A 50 10.01 -5.45 21.30
N PHE A 51 10.60 -6.55 21.78
CA PHE A 51 10.83 -7.79 21.03
C PHE A 51 9.58 -8.31 20.29
N SER A 52 8.40 -8.12 20.88
CA SER A 52 7.11 -8.45 20.27
C SER A 52 6.80 -7.64 19.00
N ALA A 53 7.28 -6.40 18.89
CA ALA A 53 7.14 -5.59 17.68
C ALA A 53 8.06 -6.08 16.55
N THR A 54 9.28 -6.51 16.88
CA THR A 54 10.20 -7.12 15.91
C THR A 54 9.67 -8.46 15.42
N LEU A 55 9.19 -9.32 16.33
CA LEU A 55 8.52 -10.56 15.98
C LEU A 55 7.26 -10.32 15.13
N ALA A 56 6.49 -9.27 15.42
CA ALA A 56 5.31 -8.91 14.63
C ALA A 56 5.69 -8.56 13.19
N SER A 57 6.75 -7.78 12.98
CA SER A 57 7.22 -7.47 11.62
C SER A 57 7.70 -8.71 10.87
N LEU A 58 8.42 -9.63 11.53
CA LEU A 58 8.82 -10.90 10.91
C LEU A 58 7.61 -11.78 10.53
N VAL A 59 6.60 -11.82 11.40
CA VAL A 59 5.35 -12.53 11.11
C VAL A 59 4.63 -11.89 9.93
N GLU A 60 4.56 -10.57 9.86
CA GLU A 60 3.98 -9.88 8.71
C GLU A 60 4.71 -10.23 7.41
N ASP A 61 6.04 -10.22 7.40
CA ASP A 61 6.83 -10.54 6.22
C ASP A 61 6.62 -12.00 5.75
N TRP A 62 6.56 -12.96 6.66
CA TRP A 62 6.36 -14.37 6.30
C TRP A 62 4.95 -14.69 5.80
N PHE A 63 3.97 -13.92 6.24
CA PHE A 63 2.55 -14.19 5.99
C PHE A 63 1.88 -13.11 5.14
N TRP A 64 2.66 -12.21 4.52
CA TRP A 64 2.13 -11.12 3.71
C TRP A 64 1.43 -11.64 2.44
N PRO A 65 0.28 -11.05 2.04
CA PRO A 65 -0.53 -10.06 2.76
C PRO A 65 -1.31 -10.67 3.93
N VAL A 66 -1.41 -9.91 5.01
CA VAL A 66 -2.16 -10.29 6.23
C VAL A 66 -3.51 -9.56 6.28
N SER A 67 -4.57 -10.29 6.59
CA SER A 67 -5.93 -9.77 6.74
C SER A 67 -6.66 -10.40 7.92
N ILE A 68 -7.78 -9.80 8.32
CA ILE A 68 -8.63 -10.31 9.39
C ILE A 68 -9.94 -10.82 8.82
N GLY A 69 -10.27 -12.06 9.18
CA GLY A 69 -11.53 -12.71 8.83
C GLY A 69 -12.71 -12.15 9.63
N PRO A 70 -13.94 -12.49 9.22
CA PRO A 70 -15.17 -12.03 9.88
C PRO A 70 -15.33 -12.57 11.32
N ASP A 71 -14.66 -13.68 11.64
CA ASP A 71 -14.59 -14.28 12.97
C ASP A 71 -13.49 -13.64 13.86
N GLY A 72 -12.79 -12.62 13.35
CA GLY A 72 -11.68 -11.96 14.02
C GLY A 72 -10.35 -12.74 13.92
N SER A 73 -10.32 -13.86 13.19
CA SER A 73 -9.10 -14.63 13.02
C SER A 73 -8.15 -14.01 12.00
N LEU A 74 -6.84 -14.19 12.22
CA LEU A 74 -5.80 -13.62 11.39
C LEU A 74 -5.46 -14.59 10.25
N HIS A 75 -5.53 -14.11 9.03
CA HIS A 75 -5.19 -14.87 7.83
C HIS A 75 -4.03 -14.21 7.11
N GLY A 76 -3.15 -15.02 6.54
CA GLY A 76 -2.05 -14.55 5.71
C GLY A 76 -1.81 -15.49 4.54
N ARG A 77 -0.83 -15.15 3.72
CA ARG A 77 -0.38 -16.00 2.62
C ARG A 77 1.00 -16.56 2.89
N ARG A 78 1.15 -17.86 2.64
CA ARG A 78 2.44 -18.53 2.66
C ARG A 78 2.52 -19.54 1.53
N ASP A 79 3.60 -19.48 0.75
CA ASP A 79 3.84 -20.39 -0.37
C ASP A 79 2.63 -20.46 -1.34
N GLY A 80 1.99 -19.30 -1.58
CA GLY A 80 0.79 -19.18 -2.43
C GLY A 80 -0.54 -19.60 -1.80
N ASN A 81 -0.51 -20.22 -0.61
CA ASN A 81 -1.71 -20.69 0.08
C ASN A 81 -2.18 -19.72 1.16
N ASN A 82 -3.50 -19.61 1.32
CA ASN A 82 -4.07 -18.89 2.46
C ASN A 82 -3.97 -19.76 3.72
N VAL A 83 -3.36 -19.23 4.77
CA VAL A 83 -3.09 -19.94 6.02
C VAL A 83 -3.58 -19.08 7.20
N GLN A 84 -4.17 -19.73 8.19
CA GLN A 84 -4.51 -19.06 9.45
C GLN A 84 -3.24 -18.84 10.29
N VAL A 85 -3.00 -17.59 10.65
CA VAL A 85 -1.81 -17.16 11.39
C VAL A 85 -2.08 -17.32 12.89
N THR A 86 -1.70 -18.47 13.42
CA THR A 86 -1.86 -18.83 14.84
C THR A 86 -0.50 -19.06 15.49
N VAL A 87 -0.43 -19.09 16.82
CA VAL A 87 0.82 -19.40 17.56
C VAL A 87 1.45 -20.73 17.08
N PRO A 88 0.69 -21.84 16.94
CA PRO A 88 1.22 -23.08 16.35
C PRO A 88 1.80 -22.90 14.94
N THR A 89 1.09 -22.17 14.06
CA THR A 89 1.55 -21.92 12.68
C THR A 89 2.87 -21.15 12.67
N VAL A 90 2.97 -20.07 13.46
CA VAL A 90 4.18 -19.25 13.56
C VAL A 90 5.34 -20.06 14.13
N ARG A 91 5.09 -20.86 15.17
CA ARG A 91 6.11 -21.75 15.76
C ARG A 91 6.62 -22.78 14.76
N ALA A 92 5.75 -23.33 13.90
CA ALA A 92 6.17 -24.24 12.84
C ALA A 92 7.04 -23.55 11.78
N VAL A 93 6.81 -22.25 11.51
CA VAL A 93 7.69 -21.45 10.65
C VAL A 93 9.06 -21.29 11.32
N LEU A 94 9.08 -20.79 12.55
CA LEU A 94 10.31 -20.49 13.30
C LEU A 94 11.24 -21.70 13.39
N ARG A 95 10.68 -22.90 13.59
CA ARG A 95 11.45 -24.16 13.60
C ARG A 95 12.04 -24.53 12.25
N ARG A 96 11.39 -24.16 11.14
CA ARG A 96 11.88 -24.44 9.78
C ARG A 96 12.93 -23.44 9.32
N THR A 97 12.88 -22.21 9.81
CA THR A 97 13.79 -21.12 9.41
C THR A 97 14.96 -20.90 10.37
N ASP A 98 15.06 -21.69 11.46
CA ASP A 98 16.10 -21.59 12.49
C ASP A 98 16.29 -20.17 13.08
N VAL A 99 15.19 -19.43 13.14
CA VAL A 99 15.20 -18.03 13.61
C VAL A 99 15.59 -17.96 15.09
N ALA A 100 15.24 -18.98 15.89
CA ALA A 100 15.66 -19.05 17.29
C ALA A 100 17.19 -19.20 17.43
N GLY A 101 17.83 -19.97 16.55
CA GLY A 101 19.29 -20.06 16.47
C GLY A 101 19.93 -18.73 16.05
N GLN A 102 19.31 -18.03 15.10
CA GLN A 102 19.80 -16.73 14.59
C GLN A 102 19.62 -15.58 15.59
N LEU A 103 18.53 -15.56 16.34
CA LEU A 103 18.23 -14.51 17.34
C LEU A 103 18.87 -14.80 18.70
N GLY A 104 19.36 -16.02 18.94
CA GLY A 104 19.91 -16.45 20.24
C GLY A 104 18.87 -16.47 21.38
N ILE A 105 17.58 -16.31 21.06
CA ILE A 105 16.46 -16.27 21.99
C ILE A 105 15.37 -17.19 21.46
N GLU A 106 14.93 -18.14 22.28
CA GLU A 106 13.77 -19.00 21.98
C GLU A 106 12.48 -18.20 22.26
N PRO A 107 11.64 -17.89 21.27
CA PRO A 107 10.42 -17.12 21.49
C PRO A 107 9.42 -17.93 22.33
N THR A 108 8.96 -17.36 23.45
CA THR A 108 7.97 -18.02 24.28
C THR A 108 6.57 -17.96 23.63
N ALA A 109 5.63 -18.78 24.12
CA ALA A 109 4.24 -18.68 23.68
C ALA A 109 3.62 -17.29 23.94
N ALA A 110 4.04 -16.63 25.03
CA ALA A 110 3.57 -15.30 25.38
C ALA A 110 4.10 -14.23 24.41
N ASP A 111 5.36 -14.33 24.00
CA ASP A 111 5.95 -13.40 23.02
C ASP A 111 5.25 -13.50 21.66
N LEU A 112 4.97 -14.73 21.21
CA LEU A 112 4.23 -14.97 19.97
C LEU A 112 2.79 -14.46 20.05
N ALA A 113 2.12 -14.65 21.19
CA ALA A 113 0.77 -14.11 21.38
C ALA A 113 0.77 -12.56 21.36
N ALA A 114 1.77 -11.94 22.01
CA ALA A 114 1.93 -10.48 21.99
C ALA A 114 2.23 -9.95 20.57
N ALA A 115 3.09 -10.64 19.83
CA ALA A 115 3.38 -10.31 18.43
C ALA A 115 2.13 -10.40 17.56
N LEU A 116 1.36 -11.49 17.65
CA LEU A 116 0.12 -11.67 16.90
C LEU A 116 -0.93 -10.60 17.23
N ALA A 117 -1.00 -10.13 18.47
CA ALA A 117 -1.88 -9.02 18.84
C ALA A 117 -1.46 -7.71 18.14
N VAL A 118 -0.16 -7.46 18.00
CA VAL A 118 0.36 -6.31 17.25
C VAL A 118 0.03 -6.43 15.77
N VAL A 119 0.24 -7.60 15.16
CA VAL A 119 -0.09 -7.86 13.75
C VAL A 119 -1.59 -7.69 13.50
N ALA A 120 -2.44 -8.24 14.37
CA ALA A 120 -3.89 -8.08 14.26
C ALA A 120 -4.30 -6.60 14.32
N ARG A 121 -3.70 -5.81 15.20
CA ARG A 121 -3.96 -4.36 15.25
C ARG A 121 -3.53 -3.65 13.96
N ARG A 122 -2.38 -4.01 13.40
CA ARG A 122 -1.88 -3.45 12.12
C ARG A 122 -2.79 -3.84 10.95
N ALA A 123 -3.20 -5.11 10.87
CA ALA A 123 -4.13 -5.59 9.86
C ALA A 123 -5.50 -4.89 9.93
N ARG A 124 -6.01 -4.59 11.14
CA ARG A 124 -7.24 -3.77 11.29
C ARG A 124 -7.05 -2.36 10.76
N ALA A 125 -5.97 -1.70 11.17
CA ALA A 125 -5.68 -0.34 10.72
C ALA A 125 -5.53 -0.28 9.19
N GLU A 126 -4.93 -1.30 8.57
CA GLU A 126 -4.80 -1.36 7.11
C GLU A 126 -6.15 -1.62 6.42
N ALA A 127 -6.99 -2.50 6.97
CA ALA A 127 -8.34 -2.70 6.47
C ALA A 127 -9.19 -1.43 6.55
N GLU A 128 -9.09 -0.67 7.64
CA GLU A 128 -9.75 0.62 7.80
C GLU A 128 -9.24 1.65 6.79
N ARG A 129 -7.92 1.74 6.58
CA ARG A 129 -7.33 2.63 5.55
C ARG A 129 -7.81 2.28 4.16
N GLN A 130 -7.86 0.99 3.83
CA GLN A 130 -8.34 0.52 2.53
C GLN A 130 -9.81 0.87 2.35
N ALA A 131 -10.66 0.66 3.36
CA ALA A 131 -12.07 1.02 3.31
C ALA A 131 -12.27 2.53 3.07
N VAL A 132 -11.52 3.38 3.78
CA VAL A 132 -11.56 4.83 3.56
C VAL A 132 -11.08 5.21 2.16
N ALA A 133 -10.03 4.56 1.65
CA ALA A 133 -9.54 4.80 0.30
C ALA A 133 -10.55 4.36 -0.77
N ASP A 134 -11.26 3.25 -0.54
CA ASP A 134 -12.30 2.75 -1.43
C ASP A 134 -13.52 3.67 -1.43
N ASP A 135 -13.94 4.19 -0.27
CA ASP A 135 -15.00 5.19 -0.14
C ASP A 135 -14.65 6.49 -0.87
N ALA A 136 -13.41 6.97 -0.73
CA ALA A 136 -12.94 8.17 -1.41
C ALA A 136 -12.97 8.00 -2.94
N ARG A 137 -12.56 6.83 -3.46
CA ARG A 137 -12.67 6.52 -4.90
C ARG A 137 -14.13 6.48 -5.35
N ALA A 138 -15.02 5.88 -4.55
CA ALA A 138 -16.44 5.85 -4.86
C ALA A 138 -17.09 7.25 -4.86
N ASP A 139 -16.62 8.17 -4.02
CA ASP A 139 -17.04 9.57 -4.03
C ASP A 139 -16.58 10.31 -5.28
N ASP A 140 -15.32 10.14 -5.67
CA ASP A 140 -14.77 10.78 -6.85
C ASP A 140 -15.44 10.27 -8.13
N ASP A 141 -15.65 8.96 -8.25
CA ASP A 141 -16.45 8.32 -9.30
C ASP A 141 -17.86 8.94 -9.42
N ARG A 142 -18.53 9.17 -8.28
CA ARG A 142 -19.87 9.78 -8.25
C ARG A 142 -19.86 11.24 -8.72
N ARG A 143 -18.82 12.00 -8.35
CA ARG A 143 -18.63 13.39 -8.79
C ARG A 143 -18.34 13.46 -10.28
N GLU A 144 -17.49 12.58 -10.79
CA GLU A 144 -17.18 12.50 -12.22
C GLU A 144 -18.43 12.20 -13.04
N ARG A 145 -19.20 11.17 -12.66
CA ARG A 145 -20.48 10.84 -13.33
C ARG A 145 -21.48 11.99 -13.32
N THR A 146 -21.55 12.75 -12.23
CA THR A 146 -22.42 13.94 -12.14
C THR A 146 -21.97 15.03 -13.11
N ARG A 147 -20.66 15.32 -13.17
CA ARG A 147 -20.09 16.31 -14.11
C ARG A 147 -20.31 15.90 -15.56
N ASP A 148 -20.13 14.62 -15.88
CA ASP A 148 -20.35 14.10 -17.22
C ASP A 148 -21.82 14.27 -17.65
N ALA A 149 -22.76 14.04 -16.73
CA ALA A 149 -24.18 14.26 -16.98
C ALA A 149 -24.50 15.76 -17.21
N GLU A 150 -23.91 16.66 -16.42
CA GLU A 150 -24.06 18.12 -16.60
C GLU A 150 -23.51 18.59 -17.96
N LEU A 151 -22.33 18.10 -18.35
CA LEU A 151 -21.72 18.41 -19.64
C LEU A 151 -22.56 17.87 -20.81
N ALA A 152 -23.10 16.66 -20.68
CA ALA A 152 -23.98 16.07 -21.68
C ALA A 152 -25.27 16.90 -21.84
N GLN A 153 -25.86 17.36 -20.73
CA GLN A 153 -27.04 18.22 -20.74
C GLN A 153 -26.75 19.58 -21.41
N LEU A 154 -25.65 20.23 -21.02
CA LEU A 154 -25.25 21.51 -21.61
C LEU A 154 -25.01 21.38 -23.12
N LYS A 155 -24.37 20.29 -23.55
CA LYS A 155 -24.18 20.00 -24.98
C LYS A 155 -25.52 19.79 -25.69
N ALA A 156 -26.46 19.07 -25.08
CA ALA A 156 -27.79 18.85 -25.65
C ALA A 156 -28.57 20.17 -25.80
N ASP A 157 -28.50 21.05 -24.80
CA ASP A 157 -29.16 22.36 -24.83
C ASP A 157 -28.52 23.31 -25.86
N LEU A 158 -27.19 23.31 -25.99
CA LEU A 158 -26.50 24.06 -27.04
C LEU A 158 -26.87 23.55 -28.45
N LEU A 159 -26.96 22.23 -28.65
CA LEU A 159 -27.39 21.66 -29.92
C LEU A 159 -28.85 22.03 -30.24
N ARG A 160 -29.72 22.08 -29.24
CA ARG A 160 -31.11 22.54 -29.40
C ARG A 160 -31.15 24.01 -29.81
N ALA A 161 -30.41 24.88 -29.12
CA ALA A 161 -30.34 26.30 -29.45
C ALA A 161 -29.78 26.57 -30.86
N LEU A 162 -28.78 25.80 -31.30
CA LEU A 162 -28.26 25.87 -32.67
C LEU A 162 -29.32 25.42 -33.69
N ALA A 163 -30.02 24.32 -33.43
CA ALA A 163 -31.09 23.85 -34.31
C ALA A 163 -32.24 24.88 -34.41
N GLU A 164 -32.59 25.55 -33.33
CA GLU A 164 -33.57 26.65 -33.33
C GLU A 164 -33.09 27.85 -34.17
N LEU A 165 -31.79 28.16 -34.14
CA LEU A 165 -31.19 29.23 -34.94
C LEU A 165 -31.18 28.89 -36.44
N ASP A 166 -30.86 27.65 -36.79
CA ASP A 166 -30.88 27.14 -38.17
C ASP A 166 -32.31 27.01 -38.73
N ALA A 167 -33.29 26.73 -37.86
CA ALA A 167 -34.71 26.67 -38.22
C ALA A 167 -35.36 28.06 -38.31
N ALA A 168 -34.68 29.13 -37.91
CA ALA A 168 -35.19 30.48 -38.05
C ALA A 168 -35.38 30.81 -39.55
N PRO A 169 -36.56 31.28 -39.98
CA PRO A 169 -36.77 31.67 -41.37
C PRO A 169 -35.76 32.76 -41.72
N ALA A 170 -35.10 32.61 -42.87
CA ALA A 170 -34.10 33.57 -43.34
C ALA A 170 -34.64 34.99 -43.17
N PRO A 171 -33.90 35.91 -42.50
CA PRO A 171 -34.37 37.28 -42.39
C PRO A 171 -34.64 37.77 -43.81
N ALA A 172 -35.87 38.17 -44.07
CA ALA A 172 -36.23 38.79 -45.33
C ALA A 172 -35.18 39.88 -45.56
N VAL A 173 -34.39 39.72 -46.63
CA VAL A 173 -33.35 40.69 -46.99
C VAL A 173 -34.08 42.01 -47.21
N VAL A 174 -34.10 42.86 -46.19
CA VAL A 174 -34.47 44.26 -46.36
C VAL A 174 -33.32 44.82 -47.15
N ALA A 175 -33.50 44.84 -48.47
CA ALA A 175 -32.58 45.46 -49.40
C ALA A 175 -32.38 46.90 -48.93
N ARG A 176 -31.29 47.15 -48.20
CA ARG A 176 -30.78 48.50 -48.04
C ARG A 176 -30.45 48.96 -49.45
N THR A 177 -31.28 49.82 -49.99
CA THR A 177 -31.01 50.55 -51.23
C THR A 177 -29.71 51.30 -51.02
N VAL A 178 -28.62 50.77 -51.57
CA VAL A 178 -27.37 51.51 -51.71
C VAL A 178 -27.67 52.64 -52.70
N PRO A 179 -27.49 53.92 -52.34
CA PRO A 179 -27.68 55.01 -53.28
C PRO A 179 -26.66 54.84 -54.41
N THR A 180 -27.16 54.63 -55.63
CA THR A 180 -26.34 54.54 -56.84
C THR A 180 -25.46 55.77 -56.96
N PRO A 181 -24.13 55.64 -57.19
CA PRO A 181 -23.28 56.79 -57.42
C PRO A 181 -23.68 57.48 -58.74
N PRO A 182 -23.58 58.82 -58.82
CA PRO A 182 -24.03 59.57 -59.99
C PRO A 182 -23.23 59.16 -61.24
N LYS A 183 -23.95 58.97 -62.37
CA LYS A 183 -23.36 58.65 -63.67
C LYS A 183 -22.35 59.75 -64.06
N ALA A 184 -21.09 59.36 -64.25
CA ALA A 184 -20.08 60.23 -64.82
C ALA A 184 -20.47 60.59 -66.26
N MET A 185 -20.95 61.81 -66.48
CA MET A 185 -21.11 62.36 -67.82
C MET A 185 -19.74 62.76 -68.36
N TRP A 186 -19.20 61.97 -69.28
CA TRP A 186 -18.06 62.40 -70.07
C TRP A 186 -18.51 63.47 -71.06
N ARG A 187 -18.17 64.73 -70.78
CA ARG A 187 -18.26 65.82 -71.76
C ARG A 187 -17.26 65.53 -72.90
N LYS A 188 -17.78 65.22 -74.09
CA LYS A 188 -17.01 65.37 -75.33
C LYS A 188 -16.71 66.86 -75.52
N LYS A 189 -15.44 67.24 -75.47
CA LYS A 189 -14.96 68.51 -76.04
C LYS A 189 -15.00 68.37 -77.55
N SER A 190 -15.82 69.18 -78.20
CA SER A 190 -15.69 69.61 -79.59
C SER A 190 -15.06 70.99 -79.60
#